data_AF-A0A1G6L8P5-F1
#
_entry.id   AF-A0A1G6L8P5-F1
#
_cell.length_a   1.000
_cell.length_b   1.000
_cell.length_c   1.000
_cell.angle_alpha   90.00
_cell.angle_beta   90.00
_cell.angle_gamma   90.00
#
_symmetry.space_group_name_H-M   'P 1'
#
loop_
_entity.id
_entity.type
_entity.pdbx_description
1 polymer ?
#
loop_
_entity_poly.entity_id
_entity_poly.type
_entity_poly.pdbx_seq_one_letter_code
_entity_poly.pdbx_strand_id
1 'polypeptide(L)'
;MPDCIVTRVLTDQRGRATGVQFIHGGKIFEQKAKLMILSAFVVETPCLLFNSADNRFPEGVANSSGWVGKAFMPHSSYDVYGKFDEEIRLYKGTSVLATTQAFYRNESQHEFARGYTLHAHGSVTGSRQGPLWGEELKRIILGYNYYGRITMGRKPDQHRDGAGRSNGRLHQGKSPGCVSCKNDMLHHGQALTATAR
;
A
#
# COMPACT_ATOMS: atom_id res chain seq x y z
N MET A 1 -24.90 2.69 2.57
CA MET A 1 -25.39 2.64 1.19
C MET A 1 -24.21 2.24 0.32
N PRO A 2 -24.28 1.11 -0.40
CA PRO A 2 -23.28 0.77 -1.42
C PRO A 2 -23.36 1.77 -2.59
N ASP A 3 -22.31 1.84 -3.41
CA ASP A 3 -22.24 2.65 -4.63
C ASP A 3 -22.41 4.16 -4.41
N CYS A 4 -21.86 4.67 -3.30
CA CYS A 4 -21.81 6.11 -2.98
C CYS A 4 -20.36 6.58 -2.91
N ILE A 5 -19.92 7.35 -3.91
CA ILE A 5 -18.56 7.88 -3.98
C ILE A 5 -18.55 9.28 -3.38
N VAL A 6 -17.96 9.45 -2.20
CA VAL A 6 -17.77 10.77 -1.59
C VAL A 6 -16.73 11.56 -2.40
N THR A 7 -17.10 12.75 -2.85
CA THR A 7 -16.25 13.62 -3.68
C THR A 7 -15.68 14.79 -2.91
N ARG A 8 -16.36 15.25 -1.84
CA ARG A 8 -15.98 16.46 -1.11
C ARG A 8 -16.44 16.43 0.34
N VAL A 9 -15.63 16.98 1.24
CA VAL A 9 -16.04 17.39 2.58
C VAL A 9 -16.50 18.85 2.53
N LEU A 10 -17.66 19.13 3.12
CA LEU A 10 -18.25 20.47 3.21
C LEU A 10 -17.86 21.11 4.54
N THR A 11 -17.54 22.41 4.53
CA THR A 11 -17.17 23.17 5.73
C THR A 11 -18.04 24.42 5.91
N ASP A 12 -18.22 24.87 7.16
CA ASP A 12 -18.88 26.14 7.47
C ASP A 12 -17.91 27.34 7.41
N GLN A 13 -18.45 28.55 7.58
CA GLN A 13 -17.66 29.79 7.66
C GLN A 13 -16.68 29.84 8.84
N ARG A 14 -16.71 28.87 9.76
CA ARG A 14 -15.75 28.72 10.87
C ARG A 14 -14.71 27.64 10.58
N GLY A 15 -14.83 26.93 9.46
CA GLY A 15 -13.92 25.87 9.03
C GLY A 15 -14.26 24.53 9.65
N ARG A 16 -15.44 24.39 10.26
CA ARG A 16 -15.91 23.11 10.82
C ARG A 16 -16.58 22.31 9.72
N ALA A 17 -16.32 21.01 9.70
CA ALA A 17 -16.90 20.12 8.73
C ALA A 17 -18.41 19.91 9.04
N THR A 18 -19.27 20.08 8.02
CA THR A 18 -20.75 20.08 8.18
C THR A 18 -21.46 18.95 7.43
N GLY A 19 -20.75 18.28 6.54
CA GLY A 19 -21.29 17.20 5.72
C GLY A 19 -20.34 16.77 4.62
N VAL A 20 -20.85 15.91 3.75
CA VAL A 20 -20.15 15.45 2.56
C VAL A 20 -21.01 15.63 1.32
N GLN A 21 -20.35 15.89 0.20
CA GLN A 21 -20.92 15.72 -1.13
C GLN A 21 -20.52 14.33 -1.66
N PHE A 22 -21.47 13.61 -2.26
CA PHE A 22 -21.22 12.29 -2.84
C PHE A 22 -22.00 12.07 -4.12
N ILE A 23 -21.52 11.15 -4.96
CA ILE A 23 -22.17 10.71 -6.19
C ILE A 23 -22.82 9.35 -5.95
N HIS A 24 -24.09 9.22 -6.34
CA HIS A 24 -24.82 7.95 -6.36
C HIS A 24 -25.71 7.89 -7.61
N GLY A 25 -25.63 6.81 -8.38
CA GLY A 25 -26.39 6.69 -9.64
C GLY A 25 -26.15 7.85 -10.62
N GLY A 26 -24.93 8.39 -10.67
CA GLY A 26 -24.54 9.53 -11.52
C GLY A 26 -25.07 10.89 -11.07
N LYS A 27 -25.76 10.96 -9.93
CA LYS A 27 -26.29 12.21 -9.36
C LYS A 27 -25.50 12.63 -8.13
N ILE A 28 -25.40 13.94 -7.92
CA ILE A 28 -24.72 14.53 -6.77
C ILE A 28 -25.72 14.73 -5.64
N PHE A 29 -25.32 14.36 -4.43
CA PHE A 29 -26.07 14.52 -3.20
C PHE A 29 -25.21 15.14 -2.11
N GLU A 30 -25.85 15.76 -1.13
CA GLU A 30 -25.21 16.25 0.09
C GLU A 30 -25.80 15.58 1.32
N GLN A 31 -24.94 15.08 2.20
CA GLN A 31 -25.32 14.52 3.49
C GLN A 31 -24.73 15.36 4.61
N LYS A 32 -25.60 16.04 5.36
CA LYS A 32 -25.18 16.77 6.57
C LYS A 32 -24.83 15.80 7.69
N ALA A 33 -23.83 16.15 8.48
CA ALA A 33 -23.38 15.38 9.63
C ALA A 33 -22.82 16.30 10.72
N LYS A 34 -23.05 15.94 11.98
CA LYS A 34 -22.44 16.65 13.14
C LYS A 34 -21.02 16.18 13.42
N LEU A 35 -20.71 14.95 13.03
CA LEU A 35 -19.41 14.29 13.18
C LEU A 35 -19.14 13.48 11.92
N MET A 36 -17.90 13.51 11.44
CA MET A 36 -17.46 12.74 10.28
C MET A 36 -16.14 12.04 10.61
N ILE A 37 -16.07 10.76 10.26
CA ILE A 37 -14.87 9.94 10.40
C ILE A 37 -14.46 9.53 8.99
N LEU A 38 -13.26 9.94 8.57
CA LEU A 38 -12.73 9.55 7.28
C LEU A 38 -12.06 8.18 7.39
N SER A 39 -12.50 7.24 6.55
CA SER A 39 -11.99 5.86 6.53
C SER A 39 -11.93 5.34 5.09
N ALA A 40 -11.43 6.19 4.19
CA ALA A 40 -11.37 5.92 2.75
C ALA A 40 -10.10 5.17 2.35
N PHE A 41 -9.33 4.61 3.29
CA PHE A 41 -8.02 3.99 3.05
C PHE A 41 -6.90 5.01 2.74
N VAL A 42 -5.66 4.52 2.67
CA VAL A 42 -4.43 5.35 2.71
C VAL A 42 -4.28 6.29 1.51
N VAL A 43 -4.83 5.93 0.35
CA VAL A 43 -4.77 6.75 -0.88
C VAL A 43 -5.98 7.67 -1.00
N GLU A 44 -7.20 7.15 -0.85
CA GLU A 44 -8.38 7.99 -1.09
C GLU A 44 -8.64 9.00 0.01
N THR A 45 -8.16 8.76 1.25
CA THR A 45 -8.29 9.76 2.32
C THR A 45 -7.56 11.08 1.97
N PRO A 46 -6.25 11.09 1.63
CA PRO A 46 -5.60 12.32 1.20
C PRO A 46 -6.18 12.87 -0.11
N CYS A 47 -6.57 12.02 -1.09
CA CYS A 47 -7.24 12.49 -2.30
C CYS A 47 -8.54 13.26 -1.99
N LEU A 48 -9.39 12.73 -1.11
CA LEU A 48 -10.61 13.40 -0.69
C LEU A 48 -10.34 14.72 0.02
N LEU A 49 -9.32 14.75 0.89
CA LEU A 49 -8.92 15.98 1.59
C LEU A 49 -8.46 17.07 0.60
N PHE A 50 -7.66 16.72 -0.41
CA PHE A 50 -7.25 17.62 -1.48
C PHE A 50 -8.43 18.08 -2.35
N ASN A 51 -9.31 17.15 -2.76
CA ASN A 51 -10.51 17.46 -3.54
C ASN A 51 -11.52 18.34 -2.79
N SER A 52 -11.36 18.47 -1.47
CA SER A 52 -12.19 19.32 -0.63
C SER A 52 -11.71 20.78 -0.53
N ALA A 53 -10.75 21.19 -1.36
CA ALA A 53 -10.23 22.55 -1.36
C ALA A 53 -11.31 23.62 -1.66
N ASP A 54 -11.30 24.69 -0.86
CA ASP A 54 -12.19 25.84 -1.00
C ASP A 54 -11.40 27.16 -0.82
N ASN A 55 -12.07 28.31 -0.92
CA ASN A 55 -11.43 29.62 -0.78
C ASN A 55 -10.69 29.81 0.55
N ARG A 56 -11.05 29.07 1.60
CA ARG A 56 -10.41 29.12 2.92
C ARG A 56 -9.32 28.06 3.05
N PHE A 57 -9.51 26.90 2.46
CA PHE A 57 -8.58 25.78 2.43
C PHE A 57 -8.10 25.52 1.00
N PRO A 58 -7.29 26.41 0.41
CA PRO A 58 -6.90 26.31 -1.01
C PRO A 58 -6.09 25.03 -1.30
N GLU A 59 -5.38 24.52 -0.31
CA GLU A 59 -4.56 23.29 -0.40
C GLU A 59 -5.31 22.03 0.11
N GLY A 60 -6.63 22.10 0.23
CA GLY A 60 -7.47 21.02 0.77
C GLY A 60 -7.74 21.14 2.27
N VAL A 61 -8.83 20.53 2.71
CA VAL A 61 -9.21 20.55 4.13
C VAL A 61 -8.24 19.72 4.97
N ALA A 62 -8.05 20.12 6.23
CA ALA A 62 -7.09 19.52 7.16
C ALA A 62 -5.61 19.55 6.70
N ASN A 63 -5.27 20.29 5.64
CA ASN A 63 -3.90 20.41 5.13
C ASN A 63 -3.17 21.70 5.55
N SER A 64 -3.58 22.34 6.65
CA SER A 64 -2.90 23.55 7.15
C SER A 64 -1.43 23.31 7.54
N SER A 65 -1.08 22.07 7.86
CA SER A 65 0.29 21.66 8.17
C SER A 65 1.12 21.30 6.93
N GLY A 66 0.48 21.17 5.76
CA GLY A 66 1.11 20.71 4.53
C GLY A 66 1.55 19.23 4.55
N TRP A 67 1.08 18.43 5.51
CA TRP A 67 1.47 17.01 5.66
C TRP A 67 0.51 16.02 5.00
N VAL A 68 -0.67 16.46 4.54
CA VAL A 68 -1.61 15.55 3.87
C VAL A 68 -0.94 14.95 2.64
N GLY A 69 -1.07 13.62 2.47
CA GLY A 69 -0.44 12.88 1.37
C GLY A 69 1.08 12.69 1.49
N LYS A 70 1.73 13.17 2.55
CA LYS A 70 3.16 12.97 2.81
C LYS A 70 3.41 11.81 3.78
N ALA A 71 4.68 11.44 3.94
CA ALA A 71 5.12 10.34 4.81
C ALA A 71 4.45 8.99 4.50
N PHE A 72 4.16 8.74 3.22
CA PHE A 72 3.68 7.43 2.77
C PHE A 72 4.78 6.37 2.99
N MET A 73 4.47 5.34 3.77
CA MET A 73 5.42 4.29 4.17
C MET A 73 4.97 2.93 3.64
N PRO A 74 5.35 2.57 2.41
CA PRO A 74 5.09 1.23 1.91
C PRO A 74 6.03 0.22 2.57
N HIS A 75 5.54 -0.99 2.79
CA HIS A 75 6.39 -2.14 3.08
C HIS A 75 6.88 -2.70 1.74
N SER A 76 8.15 -2.46 1.43
CA SER A 76 8.78 -3.11 0.27
C SER A 76 9.26 -4.49 0.68
N SER A 77 8.88 -5.50 -0.10
CA SER A 77 9.30 -6.87 0.09
C SER A 77 9.77 -7.50 -1.21
N TYR A 78 10.75 -8.40 -1.11
CA TYR A 78 11.23 -9.19 -2.23
C TYR A 78 11.13 -10.67 -1.89
N ASP A 79 10.45 -11.42 -2.76
CA ASP A 79 10.33 -12.87 -2.62
C ASP A 79 11.32 -13.61 -3.51
N VAL A 80 11.95 -14.63 -2.94
CA VAL A 80 12.74 -15.64 -3.65
C VAL A 80 12.08 -16.99 -3.42
N TYR A 81 11.93 -17.75 -4.50
CA TYR A 81 11.36 -19.10 -4.49
C TYR A 81 12.43 -20.10 -4.93
N GLY A 82 12.53 -21.22 -4.22
CA GLY A 82 13.39 -22.35 -4.58
C GLY A 82 12.57 -23.63 -4.69
N LYS A 83 12.91 -24.50 -5.65
CA LYS A 83 12.39 -25.87 -5.72
C LYS A 83 13.42 -26.80 -5.09
N PHE A 84 12.95 -27.69 -4.23
CA PHE A 84 13.74 -28.68 -3.50
C PHE A 84 13.46 -30.08 -4.06
N ASP A 85 14.38 -31.01 -3.82
CA ASP A 85 14.20 -32.41 -4.20
C ASP A 85 13.26 -33.12 -3.22
N GLU A 86 13.22 -32.68 -1.96
CA GLU A 86 12.33 -33.16 -0.92
C GLU A 86 11.03 -32.35 -0.81
N GLU A 87 9.98 -33.01 -0.26
CA GLU A 87 8.72 -32.34 0.02
C GLU A 87 8.84 -31.36 1.22
N ILE A 88 8.61 -30.08 0.95
CA ILE A 88 8.56 -28.99 1.93
C ILE A 88 7.14 -28.79 2.50
N ARG A 89 6.11 -28.95 1.66
CA ARG A 89 4.69 -28.82 2.03
C ARG A 89 4.35 -27.45 2.67
N LEU A 90 4.64 -26.35 1.96
CA LEU A 90 4.44 -24.95 2.39
C LEU A 90 3.08 -24.60 3.01
N TYR A 91 2.03 -25.39 2.75
CA TYR A 91 0.70 -25.22 3.30
C TYR A 91 0.56 -25.68 4.77
N LYS A 92 1.49 -26.50 5.28
CA LYS A 92 1.40 -27.11 6.62
C LYS A 92 1.89 -26.22 7.76
N GLY A 93 2.26 -24.96 7.51
CA GLY A 93 2.75 -24.08 8.57
C GLY A 93 2.18 -22.66 8.50
N THR A 94 2.51 -21.87 9.52
CA THR A 94 2.08 -20.48 9.65
C THR A 94 2.60 -19.62 8.50
N SER A 95 1.88 -18.56 8.15
CA SER A 95 2.25 -17.70 7.02
C SER A 95 3.67 -17.13 7.15
N VAL A 96 4.23 -17.04 8.36
CA VAL A 96 5.66 -16.83 8.64
C VAL A 96 6.13 -17.96 9.55
N LEU A 97 7.03 -18.82 9.06
CA LEU A 97 7.56 -20.00 9.75
C LEU A 97 8.78 -19.67 10.60
N ALA A 98 9.68 -18.85 10.06
CA ALA A 98 10.89 -18.42 10.73
C ALA A 98 11.22 -16.98 10.29
N THR A 99 11.84 -16.21 11.18
CA THR A 99 12.28 -14.85 10.88
C THR A 99 13.68 -14.65 11.42
N THR A 100 14.55 -14.04 10.62
CA THR A 100 15.82 -13.47 11.12
C THR A 100 15.81 -11.96 10.96
N GLN A 101 16.24 -11.30 12.03
CA GLN A 101 16.47 -9.86 12.09
C GLN A 101 17.97 -9.53 12.15
N ALA A 102 18.84 -10.48 11.79
CA ALA A 102 20.29 -10.28 11.81
C ALA A 102 20.72 -9.04 11.01
N PHE A 103 19.96 -8.71 9.95
CA PHE A 103 20.21 -7.55 9.08
C PHE A 103 19.32 -6.35 9.39
N TYR A 104 18.60 -6.34 10.52
CA TYR A 104 17.62 -5.29 10.84
C TYR A 104 18.27 -4.00 11.33
N ARG A 105 19.44 -4.09 11.98
CA ARG A 105 20.13 -2.93 12.51
C ARG A 105 20.78 -2.14 11.38
N ASN A 106 20.67 -0.82 11.46
CA ASN A 106 21.38 0.07 10.55
C ASN A 106 22.81 0.21 11.04
N GLU A 107 23.75 -0.49 10.42
CA GLU A 107 25.18 -0.43 10.75
C GLU A 107 25.96 0.20 9.60
N SER A 108 26.91 1.08 9.92
CA SER A 108 27.74 1.79 8.92
C SER A 108 28.64 0.88 8.08
N GLN A 109 28.78 -0.38 8.50
CA GLN A 109 29.56 -1.43 7.87
C GLN A 109 28.77 -2.22 6.82
N HIS A 110 27.46 -1.97 6.69
CA HIS A 110 26.63 -2.57 5.63
C HIS A 110 26.59 -1.67 4.39
N GLU A 111 26.63 -2.27 3.20
CA GLU A 111 26.50 -1.57 1.91
C GLU A 111 25.05 -1.14 1.59
N PHE A 112 24.09 -1.45 2.47
CA PHE A 112 22.68 -1.12 2.30
C PHE A 112 22.19 -0.15 3.38
N ALA A 113 21.38 0.83 2.97
CA ALA A 113 20.76 1.77 3.89
C ALA A 113 19.59 1.11 4.64
N ARG A 114 19.52 1.37 5.95
CA ARG A 114 18.58 0.73 6.90
C ARG A 114 18.82 -0.78 6.99
N GLY A 115 17.95 -1.48 7.70
CA GLY A 115 17.99 -2.93 7.77
C GLY A 115 16.82 -3.60 7.08
N TYR A 116 16.92 -4.91 6.94
CA TYR A 116 15.85 -5.77 6.45
C TYR A 116 15.69 -7.01 7.34
N THR A 117 14.53 -7.64 7.23
CA THR A 117 14.22 -8.91 7.86
C THR A 117 14.09 -9.96 6.78
N LEU A 118 14.53 -11.18 7.06
CA LEU A 118 14.24 -12.33 6.20
C LEU A 118 13.20 -13.19 6.90
N HIS A 119 12.20 -13.58 6.14
CA HIS A 119 11.09 -14.39 6.61
C HIS A 119 11.00 -15.63 5.75
N ALA A 120 11.07 -16.81 6.36
CA ALA A 120 10.59 -18.03 5.72
C ALA A 120 9.08 -18.02 5.83
N HIS A 121 8.37 -18.02 4.71
CA HIS A 121 6.91 -17.94 4.70
C HIS A 121 6.28 -19.28 4.37
N GLY A 122 5.18 -19.59 5.06
CA GLY A 122 4.21 -20.57 4.62
C GLY A 122 3.26 -19.93 3.60
N SER A 123 2.94 -20.66 2.53
CA SER A 123 1.98 -20.32 1.46
C SER A 123 2.20 -19.00 0.69
N VAL A 124 2.35 -19.15 -0.63
CA VAL A 124 1.48 -18.64 -1.72
C VAL A 124 2.23 -19.01 -3.01
N THR A 125 1.69 -19.93 -3.82
CA THR A 125 2.13 -20.09 -5.20
C THR A 125 1.29 -19.19 -6.08
N GLY A 126 1.72 -17.95 -6.22
CA GLY A 126 1.29 -17.08 -7.30
C GLY A 126 2.28 -17.22 -8.45
N SER A 127 1.79 -17.49 -9.66
CA SER A 127 2.60 -17.38 -10.86
C SER A 127 3.18 -15.97 -10.96
N ARG A 128 4.51 -15.82 -10.93
CA ARG A 128 5.17 -14.55 -11.24
C ARG A 128 5.15 -14.22 -12.74
N GLN A 129 4.74 -15.17 -13.58
CA GLN A 129 4.86 -15.09 -15.04
C GLN A 129 3.54 -14.76 -15.76
N GLY A 130 2.55 -14.24 -15.02
CA GLY A 130 1.23 -13.93 -15.56
C GLY A 130 0.27 -15.13 -15.49
N PRO A 131 -0.91 -15.03 -16.12
CA PRO A 131 -1.93 -16.05 -16.03
C PRO A 131 -1.48 -17.33 -16.75
N LEU A 132 -1.39 -18.42 -16.00
CA LEU A 132 -1.06 -19.76 -16.49
C LEU A 132 -2.35 -20.57 -16.65
N TRP A 133 -2.44 -21.38 -17.70
CA TRP A 133 -3.60 -22.22 -17.97
C TRP A 133 -3.18 -23.60 -18.50
N GLY A 134 -4.10 -24.57 -18.43
CA GLY A 134 -3.93 -25.90 -19.02
C GLY A 134 -2.82 -26.74 -18.38
N GLU A 135 -2.13 -27.54 -19.21
CA GLU A 135 -1.08 -28.46 -18.75
C GLU A 135 0.11 -27.75 -18.09
N GLU A 136 0.39 -26.51 -18.48
CA GLU A 136 1.45 -25.71 -17.86
C GLU A 136 1.15 -25.39 -16.39
N LEU A 137 -0.07 -24.90 -16.13
CA LEU A 137 -0.55 -24.65 -14.78
C LEU A 137 -0.55 -25.95 -13.96
N LYS A 138 -1.06 -27.04 -14.53
CA LYS A 138 -1.11 -28.35 -13.89
C LYS A 138 0.29 -28.82 -13.50
N ARG A 139 1.27 -28.73 -14.40
CA ARG A 139 2.67 -29.11 -14.11
C ARG A 139 3.25 -28.30 -12.94
N ILE A 140 3.00 -26.99 -12.89
CA ILE A 140 3.48 -26.11 -11.83
C ILE A 140 2.79 -26.41 -10.49
N ILE A 141 1.47 -26.60 -10.49
CA ILE A 141 0.69 -26.93 -9.28
C ILE A 141 1.09 -28.31 -8.73
N LEU A 142 1.36 -29.30 -9.58
CA LEU A 142 1.83 -30.61 -9.12
C LEU A 142 3.16 -30.52 -8.37
N GLY A 143 4.00 -29.54 -8.69
CA GLY A 143 5.24 -29.25 -7.98
C GLY A 143 5.08 -28.47 -6.67
N TYR A 144 3.86 -28.03 -6.30
CA TYR A 144 3.60 -27.12 -5.17
C TYR A 144 4.28 -27.54 -3.86
N ASN A 145 4.25 -28.84 -3.55
CA ASN A 145 4.79 -29.38 -2.30
C ASN A 145 6.32 -29.33 -2.21
N TYR A 146 7.02 -29.02 -3.31
CA TYR A 146 8.48 -29.01 -3.41
C TYR A 146 9.05 -27.59 -3.43
N TYR A 147 8.21 -26.55 -3.32
CA TYR A 147 8.69 -25.17 -3.28
C TYR A 147 8.92 -24.68 -1.86
N GLY A 148 9.84 -23.74 -1.69
CA GLY A 148 10.03 -22.91 -0.49
C GLY A 148 10.09 -21.43 -0.86
N ARG A 149 9.69 -20.55 0.07
CA ARG A 149 9.74 -19.08 -0.09
C ARG A 149 10.52 -18.41 1.02
N ILE A 150 11.42 -17.52 0.64
CA ILE A 150 12.04 -16.55 1.54
C ILE A 150 11.64 -15.15 1.08
N THR A 151 11.13 -14.34 2.00
CA THR A 151 10.76 -12.95 1.77
C THR A 151 11.73 -12.04 2.53
N MET A 152 12.34 -11.11 1.81
CA MET A 152 13.09 -10.02 2.39
C MET A 152 12.16 -8.82 2.59
N GLY A 153 11.88 -8.44 3.83
CA GLY A 153 11.12 -7.25 4.18
C GLY A 153 12.05 -6.09 4.50
N ARG A 154 11.97 -4.99 3.75
CA ARG A 154 12.79 -3.79 4.02
C ARG A 154 12.11 -2.91 5.06
N LYS A 155 12.90 -2.30 5.95
CA LYS A 155 12.42 -1.21 6.79
C LYS A 155 12.01 -0.02 5.91
N PRO A 156 10.83 0.60 6.12
CA PRO A 156 10.44 1.80 5.39
C PRO A 156 11.51 2.89 5.56
N ASP A 157 11.85 3.58 4.47
CA ASP A 157 12.71 4.73 4.56
C ASP A 157 11.90 5.90 5.13
N GLN A 158 12.16 6.26 6.39
CA GLN A 158 11.68 7.53 6.90
C GLN A 158 12.58 8.62 6.32
N HIS A 159 12.07 9.28 5.28
CA HIS A 159 12.69 10.45 4.67
C HIS A 159 13.09 11.43 5.78
N ARG A 160 14.38 11.73 5.91
CA ARG A 160 14.87 12.86 6.71
C ARG A 160 14.57 14.12 5.90
N ASP A 161 13.40 14.72 6.11
CA ASP A 161 13.12 16.05 5.59
C ASP A 161 13.97 17.07 6.35
N GLY A 162 15.15 17.35 5.82
CA GLY A 162 16.06 18.41 6.22
C GLY A 162 16.90 18.79 5.01
N ALA A 163 16.76 20.04 4.57
CA ALA A 163 17.39 20.61 3.39
C ALA A 163 18.86 20.18 3.18
N GLY A 164 19.10 19.46 2.08
CA GLY A 164 20.43 19.11 1.60
C GLY A 164 20.36 18.86 0.11
N ARG A 165 20.61 19.89 -0.71
CA ARG A 165 20.89 19.74 -2.14
C ARG A 165 22.16 18.90 -2.29
N SER A 166 22.04 17.58 -2.45
CA SER A 166 23.09 16.78 -3.04
C SER A 166 22.75 16.57 -4.51
N ASN A 167 23.53 17.22 -5.37
CA ASN A 167 23.65 16.94 -6.81
C ASN A 167 24.16 15.51 -7.00
N GLY A 168 23.30 14.51 -6.78
CA GLY A 168 23.58 13.10 -6.97
C GLY A 168 22.89 12.64 -8.25
N ARG A 169 23.67 12.51 -9.31
CA ARG A 169 23.26 11.92 -10.59
C ARG A 169 22.58 10.57 -10.29
N LEU A 170 21.28 10.47 -10.58
CA LEU A 170 20.57 9.19 -10.60
C LEU A 170 21.26 8.29 -11.63
N HIS A 171 22.14 7.41 -11.16
CA HIS A 171 22.56 6.27 -11.96
C HIS A 171 21.34 5.36 -12.09
N GLN A 172 20.57 5.58 -13.15
CA GLN A 172 19.60 4.62 -13.66
C GLN A 172 20.37 3.40 -14.20
N GLY A 173 20.84 2.54 -13.29
CA GLY A 173 21.18 1.17 -13.62
C GLY A 173 19.89 0.44 -13.94
N LYS A 174 19.58 0.30 -15.24
CA LYS A 174 18.54 -0.61 -15.73
C LYS A 174 18.85 -2.02 -15.21
N SER A 175 18.15 -2.45 -14.17
CA SER A 175 18.04 -3.86 -13.84
C SER A 175 17.02 -4.47 -14.81
N PRO A 176 17.39 -5.46 -15.65
CA PRO A 176 16.45 -6.06 -16.58
C PRO A 176 15.46 -6.92 -15.78
N GLY A 177 14.14 -6.66 -15.95
CA GLY A 177 13.12 -7.65 -15.60
C GLY A 177 12.11 -7.31 -14.49
N CYS A 178 12.00 -6.06 -14.01
CA CYS A 178 10.92 -5.71 -13.07
C CYS A 178 9.69 -5.16 -13.82
N VAL A 179 8.88 -6.07 -14.38
CA VAL A 179 7.53 -5.75 -14.91
C VAL A 179 6.51 -6.42 -13.98
N SER A 180 6.34 -5.90 -12.77
CA SER A 180 5.15 -6.20 -11.94
C SER A 180 5.08 -5.24 -10.76
N CYS A 181 4.62 -4.02 -11.04
CA CYS A 181 4.16 -3.04 -10.06
C CYS A 181 3.25 -2.03 -10.78
N LYS A 182 2.34 -2.51 -11.62
CA LYS A 182 1.23 -1.74 -12.18
C LYS A 182 0.04 -2.68 -12.24
N ASN A 183 -1.06 -2.26 -11.62
CA ASN A 183 -2.34 -2.95 -11.45
C ASN A 183 -2.35 -4.03 -10.37
N ASP A 184 -2.88 -3.67 -9.20
CA ASP A 184 -3.95 -4.40 -8.49
C ASP A 184 -4.26 -3.70 -7.14
N MET A 185 -4.58 -2.41 -7.19
CA MET A 185 -5.13 -1.65 -6.04
C MET A 185 -6.43 -0.93 -6.39
N LEU A 186 -7.12 -1.40 -7.43
CA LEU A 186 -8.48 -0.97 -7.76
C LEU A 186 -9.36 -2.17 -7.48
N HIS A 187 -9.98 -2.22 -6.30
CA HIS A 187 -11.33 -2.73 -6.04
C HIS A 187 -11.49 -2.94 -4.52
N HIS A 188 -12.49 -2.25 -3.97
CA HIS A 188 -12.99 -2.31 -2.60
C HIS A 188 -12.24 -1.50 -1.53
N GLY A 189 -12.67 -0.23 -1.39
CA GLY A 189 -12.36 0.61 -0.25
C GLY A 189 -13.37 1.72 -0.07
N GLN A 190 -14.61 1.41 0.30
CA GLN A 190 -15.57 2.44 0.72
C GLN A 190 -16.39 1.95 1.92
N ALA A 191 -15.96 2.34 3.11
CA ALA A 191 -16.82 2.42 4.29
C ALA A 191 -16.60 3.79 4.94
N LEU A 192 -17.32 4.80 4.44
CA LEU A 192 -17.48 6.08 5.12
C LEU A 192 -18.82 6.03 5.87
N THR A 193 -18.77 5.86 7.19
CA THR A 193 -19.96 5.97 8.03
C THR A 193 -20.14 7.43 8.45
N ALA A 194 -21.01 8.14 7.74
CA ALA A 194 -21.58 9.39 8.23
C ALA A 194 -22.82 9.05 9.06
N THR A 195 -22.73 9.10 10.39
CA THR A 195 -23.87 8.85 11.27
C THR A 195 -24.72 10.12 11.34
N ALA A 196 -25.82 10.15 10.58
CA ALA A 196 -26.86 11.16 10.76
C ALA A 196 -27.74 10.77 11.97
N ARG A 197 -27.96 11.73 12.87
CA ARG A 197 -29.13 11.75 13.75
C ARG A 197 -29.98 12.94 13.32
#